data_AF-A0A3D2KNY2-F1
#
_entry.id   AF-A0A3D2KNY2-F1
#
_cell.length_a   1.000
_cell.length_b   1.000
_cell.length_c   1.000
_cell.angle_alpha   90.00
_cell.angle_beta   90.00
_cell.angle_gamma   90.00
#
_symmetry.space_group_name_H-M   'P 1'
#
loop_
_entity.id
_entity.type
_entity.pdbx_description
1 polymer ?
#
loop_
_entity_poly.entity_id
_entity_poly.type
_entity_poly.pdbx_seq_one_letter_code
_entity_poly.pdbx_strand_id
1 'polypeptide(L)' 'MAALRFISALIECAAAVYILHRFQVKDALRVNALLGLVGPLILIFVTLVGVVGIADKLSFGRLGLILLAVLLIFAATR' A
#
# COMPACT_ATOMS: atom_id res chain seq x y z
N MET A 1 4.40 -7.80 8.71
CA MET A 1 4.29 -7.73 7.24
C MET A 1 3.24 -8.68 6.68
N ALA A 2 3.33 -9.99 6.89
CA ALA A 2 2.37 -10.97 6.35
C ALA A 2 0.91 -10.69 6.77
N ALA A 3 0.65 -10.36 8.04
CA ALA A 3 -0.69 -10.02 8.51
C ALA A 3 -1.33 -8.85 7.74
N LEU A 4 -0.57 -7.78 7.45
CA LEU A 4 -1.06 -6.64 6.66
C LEU A 4 -1.43 -7.05 5.22
N ARG A 5 -0.70 -8.00 4.63
CA ARG A 5 -1.03 -8.56 3.32
C ARG A 5 -2.34 -9.36 3.36
N PHE A 6 -2.54 -10.17 4.40
CA PHE A 6 -3.80 -10.89 4.58
C PHE A 6 -4.97 -9.94 4.81
N ILE A 7 -4.80 -8.88 5.60
CA ILE A 7 -5.83 -7.85 5.80
C ILE A 7 -6.20 -7.19 4.46
N SER A 8 -5.19 -6.80 3.66
CA SER A 8 -5.43 -6.25 2.32
C SER A 8 -6.19 -7.21 1.42
N ALA A 9 -5.81 -8.49 1.39
CA ALA A 9 -6.49 -9.50 0.59
C ALA A 9 -7.94 -9.73 1.05
N LEU A 10 -8.19 -9.71 2.37
CA LEU A 10 -9.55 -9.81 2.92
C LEU A 10 -10.42 -8.62 2.50
N ILE A 11 -9.88 -7.40 2.49
CA ILE A 11 -10.61 -6.21 2.04
C ILE A 11 -10.98 -6.33 0.55
N GLU A 12 -10.03 -6.73 -0.30
CA GLU A 12 -10.26 -6.97 -1.73
C GLU A 12 -11.32 -8.06 -1.95
N CYS A 13 -11.22 -9.18 -1.24
CA CYS A 13 -12.20 -10.27 -1.32
C CYS A 13 -13.60 -9.82 -0.88
N ALA A 14 -13.70 -9.06 0.23
CA ALA A 14 -14.99 -8.54 0.71
C ALA A 14 -15.62 -7.58 -0.30
N ALA A 15 -14.82 -6.70 -0.91
CA ALA A 15 -15.26 -5.80 -1.96
C ALA A 15 -15.72 -6.57 -3.21
N ALA A 16 -14.98 -7.59 -3.64
CA ALA A 16 -15.38 -8.43 -4.77
C ALA A 16 -16.72 -9.15 -4.52
N VAL A 17 -16.93 -9.70 -3.33
CA VAL A 17 -18.21 -10.32 -2.94
C VAL A 17 -19.35 -9.29 -2.94
N TYR A 18 -19.10 -8.08 -2.44
CA TYR A 18 -20.09 -7.00 -2.48
C TYR A 18 -20.46 -6.59 -3.91
N ILE A 19 -19.46 -6.48 -4.80
CA ILE A 19 -19.68 -6.17 -6.22
C ILE A 19 -20.53 -7.26 -6.89
N LEU A 20 -20.19 -8.53 -6.64
CA LEU A 20 -20.96 -9.67 -7.15
C LEU A 20 -22.42 -9.64 -6.67
N HIS A 21 -22.67 -9.22 -5.43
CA HIS A 21 -24.04 -9.17 -4.89
C HIS A 21 -24.89 -8.05 -5.52
N ARG A 22 -24.30 -6.92 -5.89
CA ARG A 22 -25.04 -5.76 -6.43
C ARG A 22 -25.33 -5.82 -7.92
N PHE A 23 -24.57 -6.59 -8.71
CA PHE A 23 -24.71 -6.74 -10.18
C PHE A 23 -24.83 -5.42 -10.97
N GLN A 24 -24.38 -4.30 -10.40
CA GLN A 24 -24.47 -2.98 -11.01
C GLN A 24 -23.07 -2.37 -11.19
N VAL A 25 -22.78 -1.93 -12.42
CA VAL A 25 -21.50 -1.30 -12.78
C VAL A 25 -21.22 -0.04 -11.96
N LYS A 26 -22.27 0.73 -11.64
CA LYS A 26 -22.15 1.96 -10.83
C LYS A 26 -21.65 1.67 -9.41
N ASP A 27 -22.14 0.60 -8.79
CA ASP A 27 -21.69 0.20 -7.45
C ASP A 27 -20.26 -0.35 -7.50
N ALA A 28 -19.91 -1.12 -8.55
CA ALA A 28 -18.55 -1.59 -8.78
C ALA A 28 -17.53 -0.44 -8.91
N LEU A 29 -17.88 0.62 -9.64
CA LEU A 29 -17.03 1.80 -9.78
C LEU A 29 -16.80 2.52 -8.45
N ARG A 30 -17.85 2.66 -7.62
CA ARG A 30 -17.73 3.29 -6.29
C ARG A 30 -16.83 2.48 -5.36
N VAL A 31 -16.99 1.16 -5.35
CA VAL A 31 -16.17 0.26 -4.54
C VAL A 31 -14.71 0.29 -5.00
N ASN A 32 -14.47 0.23 -6.31
CA ASN A 32 -13.11 0.31 -6.86
C ASN A 32 -12.44 1.66 -6.57
N ALA A 33 -13.19 2.76 -6.57
CA ALA A 33 -12.65 4.07 -6.18
C ALA A 33 -12.18 4.08 -4.72
N LEU A 34 -12.92 3.43 -3.81
CA LEU A 34 -12.51 3.26 -2.42
C LEU A 34 -11.30 2.32 -2.28
N LEU A 35 -11.31 1.17 -2.97
CA LEU A 35 -10.19 0.22 -3.00
C LEU A 35 -8.90 0.85 -3.57
N GLY A 36 -9.02 1.76 -4.53
CA GLY A 36 -7.90 2.49 -5.10
C GLY A 36 -7.08 3.28 -4.07
N LEU A 37 -7.66 3.60 -2.91
CA LEU A 37 -6.95 4.21 -1.77
C LEU A 37 -6.37 3.17 -0.81
N VAL A 38 -7.00 2.00 -0.68
CA VAL A 38 -6.55 0.92 0.22
C VAL A 38 -5.19 0.40 -0.20
N GLY A 39 -4.96 0.16 -1.50
CA GLY A 39 -3.69 -0.34 -2.03
C GLY A 39 -2.48 0.54 -1.63
N PRO A 40 -2.49 1.84 -1.93
CA PRO A 40 -1.44 2.77 -1.49
C PRO A 40 -1.24 2.80 0.03
N LEU A 41 -2.30 2.79 0.82
CA LEU A 41 -2.20 2.80 2.29
C LEU A 41 -1.52 1.52 2.81
N ILE A 42 -1.96 0.35 2.35
CA ILE A 42 -1.34 -0.93 2.73
C ILE A 42 0.13 -0.95 2.34
N LEU A 43 0.48 -0.44 1.16
CA LEU A 43 1.87 -0.38 0.70
C LEU A 43 2.73 0.47 1.65
N ILE A 44 2.24 1.63 2.07
CA ILE A 44 2.92 2.49 3.05
C ILE A 44 3.14 1.74 4.35
N PHE A 45 2.11 1.12 4.92
CA PHE A 45 2.24 0.40 6.20
C PHE A 45 3.17 -0.81 6.10
N VAL A 46 3.08 -1.60 5.03
CA VAL A 46 3.96 -2.76 4.81
C VAL A 46 5.41 -2.31 4.66
N THR A 47 5.65 -1.21 3.95
CA THR A 47 6.98 -0.65 3.77
C THR A 47 7.53 -0.13 5.09
N LEU A 48 6.73 0.61 5.86
CA LEU A 48 7.11 1.11 7.18
C LEU A 48 7.48 -0.03 8.13
N VAL A 49 6.63 -1.06 8.23
CA VAL A 49 6.91 -2.25 9.05
C VAL A 49 8.17 -2.97 8.57
N GLY A 50 8.39 -3.04 7.25
CA GLY A 50 9.59 -3.62 6.66
C GLY A 50 10.85 -2.87 7.05
N VAL A 51 10.84 -1.54 6.91
CA VAL A 51 11.95 -0.65 7.25
C VAL A 51 12.25 -0.68 8.74
N VAL A 52 11.22 -0.59 9.60
CA VAL A 52 11.38 -0.70 11.06
C VAL A 52 11.98 -2.06 11.45
N GLY A 53 11.53 -3.15 10.82
CA GLY A 53 12.07 -4.49 11.09
C GLY A 53 13.54 -4.70 10.71
N ILE A 54 14.09 -3.85 9.84
CA ILE A 54 15.50 -3.87 9.46
C ILE A 54 16.29 -2.66 9.99
N ALA A 55 15.65 -1.77 10.75
CA ALA A 55 16.21 -0.48 11.15
C ALA A 55 17.50 -0.64 11.96
N ASP A 56 17.54 -1.59 12.90
CA ASP A 56 18.72 -1.86 13.73
C ASP A 56 19.90 -2.46 12.94
N LYS A 57 19.63 -3.02 11.75
CA LYS A 57 20.64 -3.59 10.84
C LYS A 57 21.01 -2.64 9.70
N LEU A 58 20.38 -1.47 9.64
CA LEU A 58 20.64 -0.45 8.62
C LEU A 58 21.78 0.45 9.08
N SER A 59 22.91 0.40 8.37
CA SER A 59 23.94 1.40 8.55
C SER A 59 23.43 2.79 8.13
N PHE A 60 23.95 3.85 8.75
CA PHE A 60 23.59 5.24 8.43
C PHE A 60 23.73 5.55 6.93
N GLY A 61 24.69 4.93 6.22
CA GLY A 61 24.84 5.08 4.78
C GLY A 61 23.67 4.52 3.96
N ARG A 62 23.07 3.40 4.38
CA ARG A 62 21.89 2.82 3.72
C ARG A 62 20.63 3.64 3.98
N LEU A 63 20.50 4.21 5.18
CA LEU A 63 19.46 5.20 5.49
C LEU A 63 19.58 6.44 4.59
N GLY A 64 20.80 6.95 4.40
CA GLY A 64 21.07 8.05 3.49
C GLY A 64 20.67 7.75 2.04
N LEU A 65 20.91 6.53 1.56
CA LEU A 65 20.48 6.10 0.22
C LEU A 65 18.95 6.06 0.06
N ILE A 66 18.23 5.59 1.08
CA ILE A 66 16.75 5.60 1.07
C ILE A 66 16.23 7.04 1.00
N LEU A 67 16.79 7.94 1.82
CA LEU A 67 16.42 9.36 1.80
C LEU A 67 16.73 10.02 0.45
N LEU A 68 17.89 9.73 -0.12
CA LEU A 68 18.27 10.23 -1.45
C LEU A 68 17.29 9.74 -2.53
N ALA A 69 16.91 8.47 -2.50
CA ALA A 69 15.93 7.92 -3.44
C ALA A 69 14.58 8.65 -3.35
N VAL A 70 14.10 8.94 -2.14
CA VAL A 70 12.87 9.73 -1.93
C VAL A 70 13.03 11.13 -2.52
N LEU A 71 14.14 11.82 -2.25
CA LEU A 71 14.41 13.16 -2.81
C LEU A 71 14.48 13.15 -4.35
N LEU A 72 15.10 12.13 -4.95
CA LEU A 72 15.17 11.98 -6.40
C LEU A 72 13.78 11.76 -7.02
N ILE A 73 12.91 10.97 -6.39
CA ILE A 73 11.52 10.81 -6.84
C ILE A 73 10.82 12.17 -6.86
N PHE A 74 10.91 12.95 -5.77
CA PHE A 74 10.31 14.28 -5.70
C PHE A 74 10.90 15.27 -6.71
N ALA A 75 12.21 15.23 -6.94
CA ALA A 75 12.87 16.06 -7.93
C ALA A 75 12.44 15.71 -9.37
N ALA A 76 12.20 14.44 -9.67
CA ALA A 76 11.79 13.96 -10.99
C ALA A 76 10.29 14.12 -11.28
N THR A 77 9.44 14.23 -10.24
CA THR A 77 7.99 14.39 -10.37
C THR A 77 7.51 15.84 -10.25
N ARG A 78 8.42 16.80 -10.04
CA ARG A 78 8.19 18.24 -10.19
C ARG A 78 8.65 18.72 -11.55
#